data_AF-A0A3F2V3E9-F1
#
_entry.id   AF-A0A3F2V3E9-F1
#
_cell.length_a   1.000
_cell.length_b   1.000
_cell.length_c   1.000
_cell.angle_alpha   90.00
_cell.angle_beta   90.00
_cell.angle_gamma   90.00
#
_symmetry.space_group_name_H-M   'P 1'
#
loop_
_entity.id
_entity.type
_entity.pdbx_description
1 polymer ?
#
loop_
_entity_poly.entity_id
_entity_poly.type
_entity_poly.pdbx_seq_one_letter_code
_entity_poly.pdbx_strand_id
1 'polypeptide(L)'
;MKPRKLIIQYSREQEIANKYGHLLGLEEIRDVLKYKTVDALKKAHYDGKLLLRLKKIDGRAGLFCTAKAVAEYIDQLDKEESENVMA
;
A
#
# COMPACT_ATOMS: atom_id res chain seq x y z
N MET A 1 -37.71 12.03 13.06
CA MET A 1 -36.30 12.35 13.35
C MET A 1 -35.44 11.59 12.35
N LYS A 2 -34.90 12.23 11.30
CA LYS A 2 -34.07 11.55 10.29
C LYS A 2 -32.68 11.26 10.92
N PRO A 3 -32.13 10.04 10.84
CA PRO A 3 -30.78 9.79 11.28
C PRO A 3 -29.83 10.57 10.37
N ARG A 4 -29.00 11.44 10.97
CA ARG A 4 -27.88 12.06 10.25
C ARG A 4 -26.87 10.96 9.99
N LYS A 5 -26.74 10.53 8.74
CA LYS A 5 -25.71 9.59 8.30
C LYS A 5 -24.37 10.29 8.50
N LEU A 6 -23.62 9.93 9.54
CA LEU A 6 -22.24 10.37 9.71
C LEU A 6 -21.43 9.73 8.60
N ILE A 7 -20.98 10.53 7.64
CA ILE A 7 -20.00 10.09 6.65
C ILE A 7 -18.66 10.11 7.37
N ILE A 8 -18.23 8.94 7.86
CA ILE A 8 -16.89 8.78 8.42
C ILE A 8 -15.94 8.68 7.24
N GLN A 9 -15.10 9.69 7.07
CA GLN A 9 -14.06 9.68 6.06
C GLN A 9 -12.82 9.04 6.68
N TYR A 10 -12.49 7.83 6.23
CA TYR A 10 -11.31 7.12 6.70
C TYR A 10 -10.08 7.60 5.95
N SER A 11 -8.92 7.65 6.63
CA SER A 11 -7.65 7.85 5.93
C SER A 11 -7.31 6.58 5.13
N ARG A 12 -6.57 6.72 4.03
CA ARG A 12 -6.12 5.57 3.21
C ARG A 12 -5.42 4.49 4.06
N GLU A 13 -4.59 4.91 5.00
CA GLU A 13 -3.96 4.01 5.97
C GLU A 13 -5.01 3.18 6.74
N GLN A 14 -6.06 3.82 7.25
CA GLN A 14 -7.13 3.14 8.00
C GLN A 14 -7.93 2.20 7.10
N GLU A 15 -8.19 2.56 5.85
CA GLU A 15 -8.87 1.68 4.90
C GLU A 15 -8.06 0.41 4.62
N ILE A 16 -6.75 0.57 4.38
CA ILE A 16 -5.83 -0.55 4.17
C ILE A 16 -5.73 -1.39 5.45
N ALA A 17 -5.56 -0.76 6.61
CA ALA A 17 -5.43 -1.44 7.89
C ALA A 17 -6.70 -2.19 8.29
N ASN A 18 -7.89 -1.64 7.99
CA ASN A 18 -9.16 -2.30 8.26
C ASN A 18 -9.38 -3.53 7.37
N LYS A 19 -8.84 -3.52 6.14
CA LYS A 19 -9.02 -4.63 5.19
C LYS A 19 -7.98 -5.74 5.33
N TYR A 20 -6.71 -5.38 5.53
CA TYR A 20 -5.58 -6.31 5.50
C TYR A 20 -4.83 -6.41 6.83
N GLY A 21 -5.15 -5.54 7.80
CA GLY A 21 -4.39 -5.39 9.04
C GLY A 21 -3.27 -4.37 8.95
N HIS A 22 -2.64 -4.09 10.08
CA HIS A 22 -1.58 -3.08 10.20
C HIS A 22 -0.26 -3.49 9.54
N LEU A 23 -0.07 -4.79 9.29
CA LEU A 23 1.12 -5.38 8.71
C LEU A 23 0.72 -6.23 7.50
N LEU A 24 1.21 -5.83 6.33
CA LEU A 24 0.91 -6.46 5.07
C LEU A 24 2.09 -7.30 4.61
N GLY A 25 1.82 -8.51 4.14
CA GLY A 25 2.76 -9.34 3.42
C GLY A 25 2.72 -9.08 1.92
N LEU A 26 3.46 -9.88 1.16
CA LEU A 26 3.59 -9.70 -0.28
C LEU A 26 2.27 -9.89 -1.05
N GLU A 27 1.39 -10.78 -0.58
CA GLU A 27 0.09 -11.03 -1.21
C GLU A 27 -0.83 -9.82 -1.06
N GLU A 28 -0.92 -9.26 0.15
CA GLU A 28 -1.76 -8.08 0.39
C GLU A 28 -1.20 -6.85 -0.33
N ILE A 29 0.13 -6.69 -0.37
CA ILE A 29 0.78 -5.60 -1.10
C ILE A 29 0.53 -5.72 -2.60
N ARG A 30 0.60 -6.94 -3.16
CA ARG A 30 0.25 -7.20 -4.55
C ARG A 30 -1.18 -6.74 -4.84
N ASP A 31 -2.12 -7.08 -3.96
CA ASP A 31 -3.53 -6.75 -4.13
C ASP A 31 -3.80 -5.25 -4.01
N VAL A 32 -3.12 -4.57 -3.08
CA VAL A 32 -3.24 -3.11 -2.90
C VAL A 32 -2.66 -2.36 -4.10
N LEU A 33 -1.47 -2.74 -4.55
CA LEU A 33 -0.76 -2.11 -5.67
C LEU A 33 -1.17 -2.67 -7.04
N LYS A 34 -2.14 -3.61 -7.07
CA LYS A 34 -2.68 -4.25 -8.28
C LYS A 34 -1.62 -4.89 -9.20
N TYR A 35 -0.56 -5.45 -8.62
CA TYR A 35 0.40 -6.25 -9.39
C TYR A 35 -0.22 -7.55 -9.87
N LYS A 36 0.16 -8.01 -11.07
CA LYS A 36 -0.38 -9.25 -11.65
C LYS A 36 0.01 -10.50 -10.85
N THR A 37 1.22 -10.53 -10.30
CA THR A 37 1.74 -11.65 -9.51
C THR A 37 2.67 -11.13 -8.40
N VAL A 38 2.85 -11.92 -7.34
CA VAL A 38 3.84 -11.62 -6.29
C VAL A 38 5.26 -11.57 -6.86
N ASP A 39 5.57 -12.39 -7.87
CA ASP A 39 6.89 -12.36 -8.49
C ASP A 39 7.17 -11.08 -9.27
N ALA A 40 6.14 -10.48 -9.89
CA ALA A 40 6.26 -9.17 -10.50
C ALA A 40 6.54 -8.08 -9.45
N LEU A 41 5.89 -8.16 -8.29
CA LEU A 41 6.14 -7.26 -7.16
C LEU A 41 7.57 -7.42 -6.63
N LYS A 42 8.01 -8.66 -6.40
CA LYS A 42 9.39 -8.96 -5.98
C LYS A 42 10.39 -8.43 -7.01
N LYS A 43 10.15 -8.69 -8.28
CA LYS A 43 11.01 -8.20 -9.36
C LYS A 43 11.08 -6.67 -9.35
N ALA A 44 9.96 -5.97 -9.24
CA ALA A 44 9.96 -4.51 -9.14
C ALA A 44 10.74 -4.00 -7.91
N HIS A 45 10.69 -4.72 -6.79
CA HIS A 45 11.48 -4.42 -5.61
C HIS A 45 12.98 -4.63 -5.82
N TYR A 46 13.38 -5.77 -6.39
CA TYR A 46 14.78 -6.06 -6.70
C TYR A 46 15.35 -5.15 -7.79
N ASP A 47 14.54 -4.78 -8.78
CA ASP A 47 14.87 -3.84 -9.85
C ASP A 47 14.96 -2.38 -9.35
N GLY A 48 14.63 -2.12 -8.07
CA GLY A 48 14.67 -0.79 -7.47
C GLY A 48 13.54 0.16 -7.92
N LYS A 49 12.56 -0.35 -8.68
CA LYS A 49 11.39 0.42 -9.14
C LYS A 49 10.35 0.59 -8.04
N LEU A 50 10.28 -0.36 -7.11
CA LEU A 50 9.41 -0.27 -5.94
C LEU A 50 10.17 0.38 -4.79
N LEU A 51 9.95 1.68 -4.59
CA LEU A 51 10.54 2.46 -3.49
C LEU A 51 9.90 2.14 -2.11
N LEU A 52 8.98 1.19 -2.06
CA LEU A 52 8.40 0.68 -0.82
C LEU A 52 9.42 -0.16 -0.06
N ARG A 53 9.73 0.24 1.18
CA ARG A 53 10.67 -0.48 2.05
C ARG A 53 10.03 -1.73 2.65
N LEU A 54 10.36 -2.87 2.08
CA LEU A 54 10.00 -4.17 2.61
C LEU A 54 11.03 -4.65 3.64
N LYS A 55 10.56 -5.20 4.75
CA LYS A 55 11.41 -5.79 5.80
C LYS A 55 11.11 -7.26 5.97
N LYS A 56 12.17 -8.05 6.15
CA LYS A 56 12.06 -9.44 6.60
C LYS A 56 11.88 -9.45 8.11
N ILE A 57 10.89 -10.18 8.60
CA ILE A 57 10.67 -10.40 10.03
C ILE A 57 11.23 -11.76 10.39
N ASP A 58 12.07 -11.82 11.41
CA ASP A 58 12.66 -13.09 11.83
C ASP A 58 11.58 -14.06 12.32
N GLY A 59 11.72 -15.34 11.99
CA GLY A 59 10.71 -16.37 12.25
C GLY A 59 9.47 -16.31 11.35
N ARG A 60 9.38 -15.40 10.37
CA ARG A 60 8.31 -15.40 9.36
C ARG A 60 8.88 -15.50 7.95
N ALA A 61 8.27 -16.36 7.13
CA ALA A 61 8.62 -16.46 5.72
C ALA A 61 8.04 -15.24 4.97
N GLY A 62 8.90 -14.51 4.26
CA GLY A 62 8.50 -13.44 3.36
C GLY A 62 8.97 -12.04 3.77
N LEU A 63 8.45 -11.07 3.04
CA LEU A 63 8.72 -9.64 3.18
C LEU A 63 7.44 -8.94 3.60
N PHE A 64 7.56 -7.98 4.52
CA PHE A 64 6.43 -7.29 5.12
C PHE A 64 6.60 -5.78 5.05
N CYS A 65 5.48 -5.08 5.02
CA CYS A 65 5.39 -3.63 5.10
C CYS A 65 4.23 -3.23 6.02
N THR A 66 4.28 -2.03 6.60
CA THR A 66 3.15 -1.51 7.38
C THR A 66 2.11 -0.87 6.47
N ALA A 67 0.84 -0.89 6.88
CA ALA A 67 -0.25 -0.22 6.16
C ALA A 67 0.06 1.26 5.90
N LYS A 68 0.68 1.92 6.88
CA LYS A 68 1.14 3.31 6.78
C LYS A 68 2.13 3.52 5.62
N ALA A 69 3.17 2.70 5.54
CA ALA A 69 4.19 2.86 4.50
C ALA A 69 3.62 2.59 3.09
N VAL A 70 2.65 1.67 2.97
CA VAL A 70 1.94 1.45 1.71
C VAL A 70 1.06 2.65 1.34
N ALA A 71 0.33 3.22 2.31
CA ALA A 71 -0.47 4.42 2.09
C ALA A 71 0.38 5.62 1.65
N GLU A 72 1.49 5.88 2.35
CA GLU A 72 2.44 6.93 2.00
C GLU A 72 3.01 6.76 0.59
N TYR A 73 3.27 5.52 0.16
CA TYR A 73 3.76 5.22 -1.18
C TYR A 73 2.71 5.53 -2.26
N ILE A 74 1.44 5.16 -2.03
CA ILE A 74 0.35 5.50 -2.96
C ILE A 74 0.17 7.01 -3.05
N ASP A 75 0.23 7.72 -1.92
CA ASP A 75 0.12 9.17 -1.88
C ASP A 75 1.29 9.86 -2.63
N GLN A 76 2.48 9.24 -2.66
CA GLN A 76 3.61 9.71 -3.46
C GLN A 76 3.37 9.49 -4.96
N LEU A 77 2.89 8.32 -5.36
CA LEU A 77 2.57 8.03 -6.76
C LEU A 77 1.50 8.98 -7.32
N ASP A 78 0.44 9.23 -6.54
CA ASP A 78 -0.61 10.18 -6.94
C ASP A 78 -0.05 11.61 -7.12
N LYS A 79 0.94 12.01 -6.31
CA LYS A 79 1.61 13.31 -6.44
C LYS A 79 2.50 13.38 -7.67
N GLU A 80 3.28 12.34 -7.93
CA GLU A 80 4.13 12.25 -9.13
C GLU A 80 3.29 12.26 -10.42
N GLU A 81 2.15 11.55 -10.44
CA GLU A 81 1.21 11.63 -11.57
C GLU A 81 0.62 13.03 -11.74
N SER A 82 0.33 13.72 -10.63
CA SER A 82 -0.23 15.08 -10.67
C SER A 82 0.76 16.13 -11.18
N GLU A 83 2.05 16.00 -10.85
CA GLU A 83 3.10 16.91 -11.33
C GLU A 83 3.41 16.70 -12.82
N ASN A 84 3.33 15.45 -13.30
CA ASN A 84 3.64 15.12 -14.69
C ASN A 84 2.54 15.54 -15.68
N VAL A 85 1.34 15.90 -15.20
CA VAL A 85 0.23 16.40 -16.03
C VAL A 85 0.27 17.93 -16.21
N MET A 86 1.07 18.65 -15.40
CA MET A 86 1.25 20.11 -15.52
C MET A 86 2.56 20.54 -16.20
N ALA A 87 3.41 19.58 -16.59
CA ALA A 87 4.65 19.82 -17.34
C ALA A 87 4.42 19.68 -18.86
#